data_AF-A0AAV1T6P3-F1
#
_entry.id   AF-A0AAV1T6P3-F1
#
_cell.length_a   1.000
_cell.length_b   1.000
_cell.length_c   1.000
_cell.angle_alpha   90.00
_cell.angle_beta   90.00
_cell.angle_gamma   90.00
#
_symmetry.space_group_name_H-M   'P 1'
#
loop_
_entity.id
_entity.type
_entity.pdbx_description
1 polymer ?
#
loop_
_entity_poly.entity_id
_entity_poly.type
_entity_poly.pdbx_seq_one_letter_code
_entity_poly.pdbx_strand_id
1 'polypeptide(L)'
;MVDTLAYHIKVVVSQRARVLIFLSLNCVLASAGFIVIVFGVALSLGSLMLCCLGVIMLQGLLYLAPLLARLDVELHNFVETKECKLHGQIPYYGDRGSYLARPSLAVLLYFSTAKLGVGVLSAMVVVIPLSMPIHALTSPIFRAEYFDEGWLNLIAFMAVATALLVAGFVIMPYVARLSCITTRLLCGEIYPSVYIHDYRSASGEKLWDLGMPSYGTKQPMERVRRE
;
A
#
# COMPACT_ATOMS: atom_id res chain seq x y z
N MET A 1 -14.74 -32.75 -7.20
CA MET A 1 -13.65 -32.52 -6.23
C MET A 1 -12.47 -31.77 -6.85
N VAL A 2 -12.00 -32.16 -8.05
CA VAL A 2 -10.93 -31.47 -8.78
C VAL A 2 -11.31 -30.03 -9.18
N ASP A 3 -12.55 -29.80 -9.63
CA ASP A 3 -12.99 -28.46 -10.06
C ASP A 3 -13.08 -27.45 -8.90
N THR A 4 -13.44 -27.92 -7.71
CA THR A 4 -13.51 -27.11 -6.49
C THR A 4 -12.12 -26.66 -6.03
N LEU A 5 -11.13 -27.57 -6.09
CA LEU A 5 -9.74 -27.26 -5.77
C LEU A 5 -9.13 -26.26 -6.76
N ALA A 6 -9.36 -26.46 -8.06
CA ALA A 6 -8.88 -25.56 -9.11
C ALA A 6 -9.48 -24.14 -8.96
N TYR A 7 -10.75 -24.03 -8.58
CA TYR A 7 -11.39 -22.76 -8.30
C TYR A 7 -10.76 -22.04 -7.09
N HIS A 8 -10.55 -22.74 -5.97
CA HIS A 8 -9.92 -22.17 -4.78
C HIS A 8 -8.50 -21.67 -5.06
N ILE A 9 -7.70 -22.43 -5.80
CA ILE A 9 -6.34 -22.02 -6.18
C ILE A 9 -6.37 -20.73 -7.01
N LYS A 10 -7.25 -20.65 -8.03
CA LYS A 10 -7.39 -19.44 -8.86
C LYS A 10 -7.74 -18.20 -8.04
N VAL A 11 -8.66 -18.33 -7.08
CA VAL A 11 -9.07 -17.21 -6.21
C VAL A 11 -7.90 -16.75 -5.33
N VAL A 12 -7.18 -17.69 -4.69
CA VAL A 12 -6.04 -17.37 -3.83
C VAL A 12 -4.91 -16.72 -4.64
N VAL A 13 -4.56 -17.28 -5.80
CA VAL A 13 -3.51 -16.74 -6.66
C VAL A 13 -3.87 -15.34 -7.16
N SER A 14 -5.12 -15.12 -7.59
CA SER A 14 -5.59 -13.81 -8.03
C SER A 14 -5.52 -12.77 -6.89
N GLN A 15 -5.93 -13.16 -5.69
CA GLN A 15 -5.85 -12.29 -4.50
C GLN A 15 -4.40 -11.92 -4.17
N ARG A 16 -3.49 -12.90 -4.16
CA ARG A 16 -2.07 -12.66 -3.87
C ARG A 16 -1.42 -11.80 -4.94
N ALA A 17 -1.74 -12.00 -6.22
CA ALA A 17 -1.27 -11.16 -7.30
C ALA A 17 -1.73 -9.71 -7.14
N ARG A 18 -2.99 -9.48 -6.74
CA ARG A 18 -3.49 -8.13 -6.44
C ARG A 18 -2.71 -7.46 -5.31
N VAL A 19 -2.44 -8.18 -4.22
CA VAL A 19 -1.67 -7.64 -3.09
C VAL A 19 -0.22 -7.34 -3.50
N LEU A 20 0.40 -8.19 -4.33
CA LEU A 20 1.72 -7.94 -4.91
C LEU A 20 1.73 -6.65 -5.75
N ILE A 21 0.77 -6.49 -6.66
CA ILE A 21 0.63 -5.28 -7.48
C ILE A 21 0.44 -4.05 -6.57
N PHE A 22 -0.39 -4.16 -5.54
CA PHE A 22 -0.60 -3.11 -4.56
C PHE A 22 0.69 -2.72 -3.83
N LEU A 23 1.45 -3.67 -3.28
CA LEU A 23 2.73 -3.39 -2.60
C LEU A 23 3.73 -2.69 -3.53
N SER A 24 3.83 -3.14 -4.79
CA SER A 24 4.70 -2.55 -5.79
C SER A 24 4.31 -1.12 -6.12
N LEU A 25 3.03 -0.86 -6.41
CA LEU A 25 2.52 0.48 -6.67
C LEU A 25 2.63 1.38 -5.43
N ASN A 26 2.46 0.82 -4.22
CA ASN A 26 2.60 1.54 -2.96
C ASN A 26 4.03 2.01 -2.74
N CYS A 27 5.01 1.17 -3.05
CA CYS A 27 6.43 1.57 -3.05
C CYS A 27 6.69 2.69 -4.05
N VAL A 28 6.20 2.58 -5.28
CA VAL A 28 6.40 3.59 -6.34
C VAL A 28 5.76 4.93 -5.95
N LEU A 29 4.52 4.91 -5.46
CA LEU A 29 3.81 6.11 -5.06
C LEU A 29 4.49 6.78 -3.85
N ALA A 30 4.91 5.99 -2.85
CA ALA A 30 5.61 6.50 -1.68
C ALA A 30 6.98 7.11 -2.03
N SER A 31 7.78 6.43 -2.86
CA SER A 31 9.10 6.93 -3.25
C SER A 31 9.01 8.15 -4.17
N ALA A 32 8.13 8.13 -5.18
CA ALA A 32 7.90 9.27 -6.06
C ALA A 32 7.39 10.48 -5.28
N GLY A 33 6.42 10.27 -4.37
CA GLY A 33 5.92 11.32 -3.47
C GLY A 33 7.03 11.90 -2.61
N PHE A 34 7.80 11.06 -1.91
CA PHE A 34 8.91 11.52 -1.08
C PHE A 34 9.95 12.33 -1.86
N ILE A 35 10.39 11.84 -3.02
CA ILE A 35 11.35 12.52 -3.90
C ILE A 35 10.79 13.89 -4.28
N VAL A 36 9.60 13.95 -4.86
CA VAL A 36 9.02 15.22 -5.32
C VAL A 36 8.84 16.22 -4.17
N ILE A 37 8.48 15.75 -2.98
CA ILE A 37 8.31 16.61 -1.80
C ILE A 37 9.64 17.13 -1.29
N VAL A 38 10.64 16.28 -1.08
CA VAL A 38 11.94 16.69 -0.55
C VAL A 38 12.65 17.63 -1.51
N PHE A 39 12.71 17.26 -2.79
CA PHE A 39 13.31 18.13 -3.81
C PHE A 39 12.50 19.41 -4.01
N GLY A 40 11.16 19.32 -4.01
CA GLY A 40 10.30 20.49 -4.13
C GLY A 40 10.51 21.49 -2.99
N VAL A 41 10.55 21.02 -1.74
CA VAL A 41 10.81 21.87 -0.57
C VAL A 41 12.23 22.45 -0.61
N ALA A 42 13.25 21.63 -0.91
CA ALA A 42 14.62 22.11 -1.00
C ALA A 42 14.79 23.17 -2.09
N LEU A 43 14.19 22.96 -3.26
CA LEU A 43 14.19 23.94 -4.36
C LEU A 43 13.42 25.20 -4.01
N SER A 44 12.27 25.09 -3.32
CA SER A 44 11.51 26.24 -2.83
C SER A 44 12.33 27.09 -1.85
N LEU A 45 13.01 26.45 -0.90
CA LEU A 45 13.85 27.12 0.09
C LEU A 45 15.11 27.73 -0.53
N GLY A 46 15.77 27.02 -1.44
CA GLY A 46 16.94 27.54 -2.16
C GLY A 46 16.59 28.71 -3.10
N SER A 47 15.44 28.62 -3.77
CA SER A 47 14.96 29.66 -4.69
C SER A 47 14.28 30.83 -3.99
N LEU A 48 14.15 30.78 -2.67
CA LEU A 48 13.62 31.89 -1.87
C LEU A 48 14.53 33.12 -1.94
N MET A 49 15.84 32.87 -2.13
CA MET A 49 16.84 33.91 -2.41
C MET A 49 16.70 34.53 -3.81
N LEU A 50 15.98 33.87 -4.73
CA LEU A 50 15.71 34.31 -6.11
C LEU A 50 14.32 34.98 -6.23
N CYS A 51 13.85 35.63 -5.17
CA CYS A 51 12.53 36.28 -5.06
C CYS A 51 11.33 35.30 -5.13
N CYS A 52 10.32 35.60 -5.96
CA CYS A 52 9.01 34.93 -5.95
C CYS A 52 9.02 33.48 -6.47
N LEU A 53 10.13 33.03 -7.06
CA LEU A 53 10.22 31.68 -7.65
C LEU A 53 10.00 30.59 -6.60
N GLY A 54 10.56 30.77 -5.39
CA GLY A 54 10.38 29.83 -4.28
C GLY A 54 8.91 29.66 -3.86
N VAL A 55 8.14 30.76 -3.87
CA VAL A 55 6.70 30.77 -3.54
C VAL A 55 5.90 30.03 -4.62
N ILE A 56 6.22 30.23 -5.90
CA ILE A 56 5.56 29.53 -7.01
C ILE A 56 5.79 28.02 -6.91
N MET A 57 7.02 27.60 -6.63
CA MET A 57 7.35 26.18 -6.44
C MET A 57 6.62 25.57 -5.24
N LEU A 58 6.54 26.30 -4.13
CA LEU A 58 5.84 25.83 -2.94
C LEU A 58 4.33 25.70 -3.18
N GLN A 59 3.75 26.68 -3.89
CA GLN A 59 2.36 26.64 -4.29
C GLN A 59 2.10 25.43 -5.21
N GLY A 60 2.97 25.16 -6.18
CA GLY A 60 2.91 23.98 -7.03
C GLY A 60 2.93 22.68 -6.22
N LEU A 61 3.77 22.59 -5.19
CA LEU A 61 3.83 21.43 -4.31
C LEU A 61 2.52 21.24 -3.50
N LEU A 62 1.92 22.34 -3.02
CA LEU A 62 0.63 22.30 -2.32
C LEU A 62 -0.54 21.90 -3.24
N TYR A 63 -0.46 22.21 -4.54
CA TYR A 63 -1.40 21.73 -5.56
C TYR A 63 -1.23 20.23 -5.86
N LEU A 64 -0.02 19.69 -5.72
CA LEU A 64 0.24 18.27 -5.95
C LEU A 64 -0.25 17.38 -4.81
N ALA A 65 -0.29 17.90 -3.58
CA ALA A 65 -0.67 17.13 -2.40
C ALA A 65 -2.07 16.46 -2.52
N PRO A 66 -3.16 17.14 -2.92
CA PRO A 66 -4.45 16.49 -3.14
C PRO A 66 -4.41 15.38 -4.21
N LEU A 67 -3.55 15.52 -5.23
CA LEU A 67 -3.42 14.52 -6.29
C LEU A 67 -2.74 13.25 -5.75
N LEU A 68 -1.67 13.41 -4.97
CA LEU A 68 -1.03 12.32 -4.24
C LEU A 68 -2.03 11.59 -3.30
N ALA A 69 -2.84 12.33 -2.56
CA ALA A 69 -3.86 11.75 -1.69
C ALA A 69 -4.93 10.96 -2.47
N ARG A 70 -5.38 11.46 -3.63
CA ARG A 70 -6.34 10.73 -4.48
C ARG A 70 -5.76 9.43 -5.02
N LEU A 71 -4.52 9.46 -5.52
CA LEU A 71 -3.83 8.25 -5.96
C LEU A 71 -3.67 7.24 -4.81
N ASP A 72 -3.42 7.72 -3.59
CA ASP A 72 -3.31 6.84 -2.42
C ASP A 72 -4.64 6.16 -2.08
N VAL A 73 -5.75 6.90 -2.16
CA VAL A 73 -7.11 6.38 -1.95
C VAL A 73 -7.50 5.39 -3.05
N GLU A 74 -7.18 5.66 -4.30
CA GLU A 74 -7.42 4.73 -5.42
C GLU A 74 -6.63 3.43 -5.22
N LEU A 75 -5.37 3.55 -4.81
CA LEU A 75 -4.52 2.41 -4.52
C LEU A 75 -5.06 1.60 -3.33
N HIS A 76 -5.51 2.25 -2.26
CA HIS A 76 -6.20 1.59 -1.15
C HIS A 76 -7.47 0.84 -1.62
N ASN A 77 -8.31 1.50 -2.42
CA ASN A 77 -9.56 0.93 -2.95
C ASN A 77 -9.36 -0.21 -3.95
N PHE A 78 -8.14 -0.37 -4.49
CA PHE A 78 -7.79 -1.48 -5.39
C PHE A 78 -7.64 -2.81 -4.63
N VAL A 79 -7.05 -2.78 -3.44
CA VAL A 79 -6.80 -3.99 -2.62
C VAL A 79 -7.95 -4.29 -1.64
N GLU A 80 -8.65 -3.24 -1.20
CA GLU A 80 -9.66 -3.34 -0.16
C GLU A 80 -10.98 -3.96 -0.65
N THR A 81 -11.67 -4.65 0.27
CA THR A 81 -12.99 -5.22 0.00
C THR A 81 -14.04 -4.13 -0.22
N LYS A 82 -15.13 -4.45 -0.93
CA LYS A 82 -16.18 -3.47 -1.30
C LYS A 82 -16.77 -2.73 -0.08
N GLU A 83 -16.79 -3.37 1.07
CA GLU A 83 -17.35 -2.83 2.32
C GLU A 83 -16.44 -1.79 2.98
N CYS A 84 -15.12 -1.91 2.80
CA CYS A 84 -14.14 -1.01 3.43
C CYS A 84 -13.57 0.05 2.46
N LYS A 85 -14.15 0.18 1.26
CA LYS A 85 -13.73 1.19 0.29
C LYS A 85 -13.99 2.60 0.82
N LEU A 86 -12.98 3.46 0.68
CA LEU A 86 -13.08 4.88 0.94
C LEU A 86 -13.82 5.56 -0.22
N HIS A 87 -14.92 6.22 0.11
CA HIS A 87 -15.73 7.00 -0.82
C HIS A 87 -15.69 8.48 -0.41
N GLY A 88 -15.94 9.36 -1.38
CA GLY A 88 -15.95 10.80 -1.16
C GLY A 88 -15.01 11.53 -2.11
N GLN A 89 -15.08 12.86 -2.06
CA GLN A 89 -14.29 13.72 -2.93
C GLN A 89 -13.23 14.44 -2.09
N ILE A 90 -11.97 14.26 -2.46
CA ILE A 90 -10.87 15.09 -1.97
C ILE A 90 -10.96 16.43 -2.70
N PRO A 91 -11.22 17.56 -2.01
CA PRO A 91 -11.38 18.85 -2.66
C PRO A 91 -10.10 19.28 -3.37
N TYR A 92 -10.23 20.08 -4.42
CA TYR A 92 -9.08 20.68 -5.08
C TYR A 92 -8.49 21.77 -4.19
N TYR A 93 -7.17 21.97 -4.29
CA TYR A 93 -6.52 23.08 -3.60
C TYR A 93 -7.06 24.42 -4.14
N GLY A 94 -7.62 25.25 -3.27
CA GLY A 94 -8.25 26.54 -3.61
C GLY A 94 -9.78 26.53 -3.76
N ASP A 95 -10.44 25.38 -3.69
CA ASP A 95 -11.89 25.24 -3.97
C ASP A 95 -12.82 25.76 -2.84
N ARG A 96 -12.31 25.89 -1.61
CA ARG A 96 -13.03 26.50 -0.48
C ARG A 96 -12.12 27.48 0.24
N GLY A 97 -12.44 28.77 0.11
CA GLY A 97 -11.66 29.87 0.67
C GLY A 97 -11.29 29.65 2.14
N SER A 98 -10.03 29.95 2.47
CA SER A 98 -9.44 30.16 3.80
C SER A 98 -8.95 28.98 4.68
N TYR A 99 -9.09 27.69 4.33
CA TYR A 99 -8.60 26.60 5.22
C TYR A 99 -7.82 25.43 4.56
N LEU A 100 -7.31 25.57 3.34
CA LEU A 100 -6.70 24.45 2.59
C LEU A 100 -5.17 24.29 2.70
N ALA A 101 -4.43 25.25 3.27
CA ALA A 101 -2.99 25.08 3.48
C ALA A 101 -2.66 23.96 4.48
N ARG A 102 -3.47 23.81 5.55
CA ARG A 102 -3.28 22.78 6.58
C ARG A 102 -3.45 21.35 6.04
N PRO A 103 -4.54 21.02 5.31
CA PRO A 103 -4.71 19.69 4.69
C PRO A 103 -3.58 19.33 3.72
N SER A 104 -3.19 20.25 2.83
CA SER A 104 -2.11 19.98 1.87
C SER A 104 -0.78 19.76 2.57
N LEU A 105 -0.44 20.57 3.58
CA LEU A 105 0.80 20.38 4.36
C LEU A 105 0.79 19.05 5.11
N ALA A 106 -0.33 18.69 5.74
CA ALA A 106 -0.47 17.41 6.43
C ALA A 106 -0.30 16.21 5.47
N VAL A 107 -0.82 16.30 4.24
CA VAL A 107 -0.56 15.28 3.21
C VAL A 107 0.91 15.23 2.80
N LEU A 108 1.58 16.38 2.62
CA LEU A 108 3.01 16.41 2.33
C LEU A 108 3.83 15.75 3.44
N LEU A 109 3.52 16.02 4.70
CA LEU A 109 4.16 15.39 5.86
C LEU A 109 3.89 13.88 5.90
N TYR A 110 2.66 13.46 5.62
CA TYR A 110 2.32 12.05 5.55
C TYR A 110 3.13 11.31 4.49
N PHE A 111 3.20 11.87 3.27
CA PHE A 111 3.96 11.27 2.18
C PHE A 111 5.45 11.23 2.46
N SER A 112 5.98 12.23 3.17
CA SER A 112 7.40 12.27 3.51
C SER A 112 7.80 11.35 4.67
N THR A 113 6.86 10.98 5.54
CA THR A 113 7.13 10.20 6.77
C THR A 113 6.44 8.83 6.75
N ALA A 114 5.18 8.78 7.13
CA ALA A 114 4.43 7.53 7.33
C ALA A 114 4.29 6.74 6.03
N LYS A 115 3.94 7.39 4.92
CA LYS A 115 3.81 6.71 3.63
C LYS A 115 5.14 6.16 3.15
N LEU A 116 6.22 6.92 3.31
CA LEU A 116 7.55 6.45 2.97
C LEU A 116 7.91 5.20 3.78
N GLY A 117 7.70 5.21 5.10
CA GLY A 117 7.98 4.05 5.95
C GLY A 117 7.23 2.80 5.51
N VAL A 118 5.93 2.92 5.25
CA VAL A 118 5.12 1.81 4.72
C VAL A 118 5.53 1.40 3.30
N GLY A 119 5.91 2.36 2.46
CA GLY A 119 6.43 2.12 1.11
C GLY A 119 7.74 1.33 1.13
N VAL A 120 8.67 1.67 2.03
CA VAL A 120 9.92 0.93 2.25
C VAL A 120 9.63 -0.48 2.75
N LEU A 121 8.72 -0.65 3.72
CA LEU A 121 8.29 -1.98 4.17
C LEU A 121 7.69 -2.80 3.01
N SER A 122 6.89 -2.15 2.15
CA SER A 122 6.34 -2.79 0.95
C SER A 122 7.44 -3.24 -0.01
N ALA A 123 8.45 -2.40 -0.22
CA ALA A 123 9.62 -2.73 -1.04
C ALA A 123 10.41 -3.90 -0.45
N MET A 124 10.69 -3.89 0.86
CA MET A 124 11.43 -4.95 1.54
C MET A 124 10.75 -6.30 1.37
N VAL A 125 9.43 -6.36 1.55
CA VAL A 125 8.66 -7.60 1.40
C VAL A 125 8.67 -8.14 -0.03
N VAL A 126 8.79 -7.29 -1.05
CA VAL A 126 8.85 -7.73 -2.46
C VAL A 126 10.28 -8.05 -2.88
N VAL A 127 11.23 -7.17 -2.55
CA VAL A 127 12.61 -7.25 -3.04
C VAL A 127 13.42 -8.31 -2.32
N ILE A 128 13.33 -8.42 -0.98
CA ILE A 128 14.14 -9.38 -0.21
C ILE A 128 13.90 -10.82 -0.70
N PRO A 129 12.64 -11.31 -0.80
CA PRO A 129 12.40 -12.68 -1.24
C PRO A 129 12.78 -12.96 -2.69
N LEU A 130 12.70 -11.95 -3.55
CA LEU A 130 12.98 -12.09 -4.99
C LEU A 130 14.45 -11.85 -5.34
N SER A 131 15.21 -11.15 -4.50
CA SER A 131 16.59 -10.77 -4.77
C SER A 131 17.50 -11.98 -5.03
N MET A 132 17.46 -12.99 -4.16
CA MET A 132 18.26 -14.21 -4.27
C MET A 132 17.95 -15.04 -5.53
N PRO A 133 16.69 -15.39 -5.83
CA PRO A 133 16.34 -16.06 -7.08
C PRO A 133 16.74 -15.28 -8.33
N ILE A 134 16.49 -13.96 -8.36
CA ILE A 134 16.85 -13.10 -9.50
C ILE A 134 18.36 -13.08 -9.69
N HIS A 135 19.13 -12.97 -8.61
CA HIS A 135 20.59 -12.94 -8.71
C HIS A 135 21.16 -14.27 -9.21
N ALA A 136 20.61 -15.39 -8.75
CA ALA A 136 21.00 -16.72 -9.25
C ALA A 136 20.66 -16.93 -10.73
N LEU A 137 19.57 -16.33 -11.23
CA LEU A 137 19.19 -16.41 -12.65
C LEU A 137 20.01 -15.49 -13.54
N THR A 138 20.40 -14.31 -13.05
CA THR A 138 21.04 -13.26 -13.86
C THR A 138 22.56 -13.32 -13.85
N SER A 139 23.19 -13.81 -12.77
CA SER A 139 24.65 -13.82 -12.62
C SER A 139 25.25 -15.22 -12.89
N PRO A 140 25.96 -15.44 -14.00
CA PRO A 140 26.67 -16.69 -14.23
C PRO A 140 27.83 -16.91 -13.24
N ILE A 141 28.45 -15.82 -12.77
CA ILE A 141 29.54 -15.85 -11.79
C ILE A 141 29.02 -16.37 -10.44
N PHE A 142 27.84 -15.91 -10.01
CA PHE A 142 27.21 -16.39 -8.78
C PHE A 142 26.90 -17.89 -8.86
N ARG A 143 26.45 -18.37 -10.02
CA ARG A 143 26.16 -19.80 -10.21
C ARG A 143 27.42 -20.66 -10.14
N ALA A 144 28.51 -20.23 -10.75
CA ALA A 144 29.79 -20.95 -10.68
C ALA A 144 30.26 -21.02 -9.21
N GLU A 145 30.30 -19.89 -8.51
CA GLU A 145 30.77 -19.82 -7.12
C GLU A 145 29.94 -20.67 -6.16
N TYR A 146 28.60 -20.56 -6.21
CA TYR A 146 27.73 -21.20 -5.22
C TYR A 146 27.28 -22.61 -5.61
N PHE A 147 27.36 -23.01 -6.89
CA PHE A 147 26.87 -24.31 -7.35
C PHE A 147 27.97 -25.28 -7.80
N ASP A 148 29.21 -24.83 -8.09
CA ASP A 148 30.31 -25.75 -8.44
C ASP A 148 30.90 -26.48 -7.23
N GLU A 149 30.82 -25.90 -6.02
CA GLU A 149 31.39 -26.48 -4.79
C GLU A 149 30.62 -27.69 -4.23
N GLY A 150 29.49 -28.08 -4.84
CA GLY A 150 28.79 -29.33 -4.54
C GLY A 150 27.30 -29.19 -4.18
N TRP A 151 26.62 -30.34 -4.10
CA TRP A 151 25.15 -30.40 -4.00
C TRP A 151 24.60 -29.83 -2.69
N LEU A 152 25.40 -29.80 -1.62
CA LEU A 152 24.98 -29.23 -0.33
C LEU A 152 24.76 -27.71 -0.42
N ASN A 153 25.61 -26.98 -1.14
CA ASN A 153 25.46 -25.53 -1.32
C ASN A 153 24.22 -25.19 -2.14
N LEU A 154 23.92 -25.99 -3.17
CA LEU A 154 22.68 -25.89 -3.94
C LEU A 154 21.45 -26.13 -3.05
N ILE A 155 21.45 -27.19 -2.22
CA ILE A 155 20.33 -27.48 -1.30
C ILE A 155 20.15 -26.37 -0.27
N ALA A 156 21.24 -25.87 0.32
CA ALA A 156 21.20 -24.76 1.28
C ALA A 156 20.65 -23.49 0.63
N PHE A 157 21.11 -23.15 -0.58
CA PHE A 157 20.59 -22.02 -1.36
C PHE A 157 19.09 -22.15 -1.61
N MET A 158 18.64 -23.32 -2.10
CA MET A 158 17.23 -23.57 -2.36
C MET A 158 16.39 -23.50 -1.09
N ALA A 159 16.89 -24.02 0.03
CA ALA A 159 16.21 -23.95 1.32
C ALA A 159 16.06 -22.49 1.80
N VAL A 160 17.12 -21.69 1.75
CA VAL A 160 17.10 -20.28 2.14
C VAL A 160 16.21 -19.45 1.22
N ALA A 161 16.34 -19.61 -0.09
CA ALA A 161 15.52 -18.90 -1.07
C ALA A 161 14.03 -19.24 -0.89
N THR A 162 13.71 -20.52 -0.67
CA THR A 162 12.32 -20.95 -0.41
C THR A 162 11.81 -20.39 0.91
N ALA A 163 12.62 -20.41 1.98
CA ALA A 163 12.25 -19.85 3.28
C ALA A 163 11.97 -18.34 3.19
N LEU A 164 12.79 -17.58 2.47
CA LEU A 164 12.57 -16.15 2.22
C LEU A 164 11.31 -15.89 1.39
N LEU A 165 11.07 -16.69 0.35
CA LEU A 165 9.83 -16.63 -0.44
C LEU A 165 8.60 -16.86 0.45
N VAL A 166 8.60 -17.94 1.24
CA VAL A 166 7.49 -18.25 2.16
C VAL A 166 7.30 -17.13 3.17
N ALA A 167 8.37 -16.63 3.78
CA ALA A 167 8.30 -15.51 4.72
C ALA A 167 7.70 -14.25 4.07
N GLY A 168 8.14 -13.90 2.86
CA GLY A 168 7.58 -12.79 2.08
C GLY A 168 6.08 -12.94 1.82
N PHE A 169 5.65 -14.14 1.40
CA PHE A 169 4.24 -14.45 1.16
C PHE A 169 3.38 -14.36 2.42
N VAL A 170 3.94 -14.77 3.57
CA VAL A 170 3.27 -14.68 4.88
C VAL A 170 3.17 -13.23 5.33
N ILE A 171 4.22 -12.42 5.17
CA ILE A 171 4.30 -11.03 5.66
C ILE A 171 3.50 -10.06 4.78
N MET A 172 3.44 -10.30 3.46
CA MET A 172 2.75 -9.47 2.47
C MET A 172 1.36 -8.93 2.89
N PRO A 173 0.39 -9.74 3.36
CA PRO A 173 -0.93 -9.24 3.76
C PRO A 173 -0.87 -8.30 4.97
N TYR A 174 0.08 -8.51 5.89
CA TYR A 174 0.23 -7.64 7.06
C TYR A 174 0.74 -6.26 6.67
N VAL A 175 1.71 -6.17 5.75
CA VAL A 175 2.22 -4.90 5.25
C VAL A 175 1.17 -4.18 4.39
N ALA A 176 0.40 -4.92 3.58
CA ALA A 176 -0.72 -4.36 2.85
C ALA A 176 -1.77 -3.74 3.79
N ARG A 177 -2.09 -4.45 4.89
CA ARG A 177 -3.01 -3.99 5.92
C ARG A 177 -2.48 -2.75 6.64
N LEU A 178 -1.19 -2.71 6.97
CA LEU A 178 -0.56 -1.53 7.58
C LEU A 178 -0.75 -0.32 6.67
N SER A 179 -0.50 -0.47 5.36
CA SER A 179 -0.71 0.59 4.37
C SER A 179 -2.17 1.08 4.33
N CYS A 180 -3.12 0.15 4.31
CA CYS A 180 -4.54 0.48 4.30
C CYS A 180 -4.98 1.21 5.58
N ILE A 181 -4.50 0.78 6.74
CA ILE A 181 -4.78 1.45 8.03
C ILE A 181 -4.21 2.86 8.01
N THR A 182 -2.96 3.05 7.55
CA THR A 182 -2.35 4.37 7.49
C THR A 182 -3.11 5.33 6.56
N THR A 183 -3.51 4.86 5.37
CA THR A 183 -4.30 5.68 4.44
C THR A 183 -5.67 6.02 5.04
N ARG A 184 -6.34 5.06 5.69
CA ARG A 184 -7.65 5.28 6.33
C ARG A 184 -7.57 6.30 7.47
N LEU A 185 -6.59 6.17 8.37
CA LEU A 185 -6.41 7.11 9.49
C LEU A 185 -6.17 8.52 8.98
N LEU A 186 -5.29 8.66 7.98
CA LEU A 186 -5.01 9.94 7.36
C LEU A 186 -6.26 10.56 6.71
N CYS A 187 -6.99 9.78 5.91
CA CYS A 187 -8.18 10.27 5.24
C CYS A 187 -9.26 10.70 6.25
N GLY A 188 -9.47 9.93 7.32
CA GLY A 188 -10.42 10.28 8.38
C GLY A 188 -10.04 11.55 9.15
N GLU A 189 -8.74 11.81 9.34
CA GLU A 189 -8.27 12.99 10.07
C GLU A 189 -8.20 14.26 9.20
N ILE A 190 -7.76 14.12 7.94
CA ILE A 190 -7.53 15.27 7.04
C ILE A 190 -8.77 15.62 6.23
N TYR A 191 -9.56 14.64 5.82
CA TYR A 191 -10.69 14.81 4.90
C TYR A 191 -11.99 14.30 5.52
N PRO A 192 -12.71 15.12 6.29
CA PRO A 192 -14.00 14.73 6.85
C PRO A 192 -15.07 14.41 5.78
N SER A 193 -14.82 14.77 4.51
CA SER A 193 -15.68 14.41 3.37
C SER A 193 -15.45 12.98 2.85
N VAL A 194 -14.37 12.32 3.26
CA VAL A 194 -14.08 10.93 2.90
C VAL A 194 -14.64 10.02 3.99
N TYR A 195 -15.51 9.10 3.60
CA TYR A 195 -16.18 8.18 4.51
C TYR A 195 -16.15 6.76 3.96
N ILE A 196 -16.26 5.80 4.87
CA ILE A 196 -16.52 4.40 4.52
C ILE A 196 -18.03 4.26 4.43
N HIS A 197 -18.53 3.56 3.42
CA HIS A 197 -19.94 3.25 3.33
C HIS A 197 -20.30 2.20 4.38
N ASP A 198 -20.51 2.62 5.63
CA ASP A 198 -21.08 1.75 6.64
C ASP A 198 -22.49 1.37 6.15
N TYR A 199 -22.70 0.10 5.80
CA TYR A 199 -24.03 -0.50 5.82
C TYR A 199 -24.46 -0.61 7.29
N ARG A 200 -24.63 0.53 7.98
CA ARG A 200 -25.15 0.54 9.33
C ARG A 200 -26.64 0.26 9.26
N SER A 201 -26.98 -1.02 9.37
CA SER A 201 -28.24 -1.43 9.98
C SER A 201 -28.38 -0.69 11.31
N ALA A 202 -29.59 -0.22 11.58
CA ALA A 202 -29.99 0.37 12.84
C ALA A 202 -29.57 -0.52 14.03
N SER A 203 -28.44 -0.22 14.66
CA SER A 203 -28.20 -0.40 16.10
C SER A 203 -26.85 0.20 16.44
N GLY A 204 -26.85 1.04 17.46
CA GLY A 204 -25.63 1.62 18.01
C GLY A 204 -24.91 0.57 18.82
N GLU A 205 -23.65 0.29 18.51
CA GLU A 205 -22.68 -0.23 19.47
C GLU A 205 -21.24 0.03 18.98
N LYS A 206 -20.31 -0.06 19.94
CA LYS A 206 -19.09 0.76 20.10
C LYS A 206 -17.85 0.28 19.33
N LEU A 207 -16.98 1.26 19.11
CA LEU A 207 -15.68 1.35 18.44
C LEU A 207 -14.54 0.40 18.91
N TRP A 208 -14.75 -0.69 19.67
CA TRP A 208 -13.60 -1.39 20.31
C TRP A 208 -13.60 -2.92 20.33
N ASP A 209 -14.26 -3.61 19.39
CA ASP A 209 -14.10 -5.07 19.29
C ASP A 209 -13.07 -5.49 18.25
N LEU A 210 -11.87 -5.78 18.78
CA LEU A 210 -10.85 -6.61 18.17
C LEU A 210 -11.40 -8.00 17.84
N GLY A 211 -11.14 -8.45 16.61
CA GLY A 211 -10.86 -9.85 16.32
C GLY A 211 -12.00 -10.66 15.72
N MET A 212 -12.19 -10.60 14.40
CA MET A 212 -12.62 -11.74 13.58
C MET A 212 -12.23 -11.50 12.09
N PRO A 213 -12.01 -12.57 11.29
CA PRO A 213 -11.21 -12.51 10.07
C PRO A 213 -12.05 -12.05 8.87
N SER A 214 -11.67 -10.93 8.26
CA SER A 214 -12.19 -10.54 6.93
C SER A 214 -11.12 -10.77 5.87
N TYR A 215 -11.11 -12.00 5.35
CA TYR A 215 -10.79 -12.31 3.96
C TYR A 215 -11.81 -13.38 3.54
N GLY A 216 -12.91 -12.92 2.95
CA GLY A 216 -14.13 -13.69 2.76
C GLY A 216 -13.95 -14.98 1.94
N THR A 217 -14.10 -16.11 2.61
CA THR A 217 -14.66 -17.33 2.02
C THR A 217 -16.19 -17.22 2.11
N LYS A 218 -16.89 -17.22 0.98
CA LYS A 218 -18.36 -17.35 0.98
C LYS A 218 -18.69 -18.85 0.96
N GLN A 219 -19.26 -19.37 2.05
CA GLN A 219 -20.09 -20.57 1.99
C GLN A 219 -21.58 -20.16 1.94
N PRO A 220 -22.43 -20.87 1.16
CA PRO A 220 -23.85 -20.59 1.12
C PRO A 220 -24.53 -21.19 2.36
N MET A 221 -25.16 -20.34 3.19
CA MET A 221 -25.96 -20.78 4.33
C MET A 221 -27.38 -21.12 3.84
N GLU A 222 -27.73 -22.40 3.96
CA GLU A 222 -29.05 -22.95 3.69
C GLU A 222 -30.06 -22.41 4.72
N ARG A 223 -31.12 -21.77 4.22
CA ARG A 223 -32.13 -21.10 5.05
C ARG A 223 -33.15 -22.13 5.54
N VAL A 224 -32.97 -22.66 6.75
CA VAL A 224 -33.99 -23.45 7.44
C VAL A 224 -35.12 -22.52 7.88
N ARG A 225 -36.27 -22.63 7.20
CA ARG A 225 -37.55 -22.04 7.57
C ARG A 225 -38.13 -22.85 8.73
N ARG A 226 -38.33 -22.23 9.90
CA ARG A 226 -39.24 -22.76 10.92
C ARG A 226 -40.61 -22.11 10.72
N GLU A 227 -41.60 -22.96 10.56
CA GLU A 227 -43.01 -22.68 10.87
C GLU A 227 -43.21 -22.64 12.39
#